data_AF-A0A9C9TG41-F1
#
_entry.id   AF-A0A9C9TG41-F1
#
_cell.length_a   1.000
_cell.length_b   1.000
_cell.length_c   1.000
_cell.angle_alpha   90.00
_cell.angle_beta   90.00
_cell.angle_gamma   90.00
#
_symmetry.space_group_name_H-M   'P 1'
#
loop_
_entity.id
_entity.type
_entity.pdbx_description
1 polymer ?
#
loop_
_entity_poly.entity_id
_entity_poly.type
_entity_poly.pdbx_seq_one_letter_code
_entity_poly.pdbx_strand_id
1 'polypeptide(L)'
;MPEADVRNFTINFGPQHPAAHGVLRLVLELDGEVIKRCDPHIGLLHRGTEKLIEHKTYLQAIPYFDRLDYVAPMNQEHAFCLAIERLAEVSVPRRGQLIRVLYSEIGRILSHLLNVTTQAMDVGALTPPLWGFEEREKLMVFYERASGSRMHAAYFRPGGVHQDLPQQLVDDIGAWCDPFLKVCDDIEGLLTDNRIFKQRNVDIGVVSLEDAWNWGFSGVMVRGSGAAWDLRKAQPYECYEEMDFDIPIGKNGDCYDRYLIRMEEMRQATNIMTQCVEKLNSDAGKGPVSSEDGKLVPPSRGQMKRSMEALIHHFKLYTEGFHVPAGEVYAAVEAPKGEFGVYLISDGSNRPYRCKIKAPSFAHLQAMDMLSRGHMLADCSAIIGSLDIVFGEIDR
;
A
#
# COMPACT_ATOMS: atom_id res chain seq x y z
N MET A 1 -1.27 54.13 -17.58
CA MET A 1 -0.41 53.02 -18.03
C MET A 1 -1.36 51.93 -18.49
N PRO A 2 -1.22 51.36 -19.70
CA PRO A 2 -2.03 50.22 -20.07
C PRO A 2 -1.75 49.10 -19.06
N GLU A 3 -2.80 48.53 -18.47
CA GLU A 3 -2.69 47.31 -17.66
C GLU A 3 -2.05 46.25 -18.57
N ALA A 4 -0.78 45.95 -18.34
CA ALA A 4 -0.13 44.84 -19.02
C ALA A 4 -0.84 43.58 -18.52
N ASP A 5 -1.60 42.93 -19.39
CA ASP A 5 -2.20 41.63 -19.11
C ASP A 5 -1.10 40.71 -18.55
N VAL A 6 -1.30 40.22 -17.33
CA VAL A 6 -0.38 39.30 -16.67
C VAL A 6 -0.34 38.02 -17.50
N ARG A 7 0.70 37.88 -18.35
CA ARG A 7 0.93 36.67 -19.12
C ARG A 7 1.42 35.57 -18.19
N ASN A 8 0.51 34.69 -17.81
CA ASN A 8 0.88 33.44 -17.14
C ASN A 8 1.69 32.57 -18.11
N PHE A 9 2.77 31.97 -17.63
CA PHE A 9 3.60 31.04 -18.40
C PHE A 9 3.15 29.61 -18.14
N THR A 10 2.83 28.86 -19.19
CA THR A 10 2.51 27.44 -19.10
C THR A 10 3.78 26.60 -19.25
N ILE A 11 4.11 25.79 -18.25
CA ILE A 11 5.21 24.82 -18.31
C ILE A 11 4.64 23.40 -18.21
N ASN A 12 5.18 22.50 -19.03
CA ASN A 12 4.86 21.09 -18.96
C ASN A 12 5.96 20.37 -18.19
N PHE A 13 5.61 19.82 -17.03
CA PHE A 13 6.49 19.03 -16.19
C PHE A 13 6.21 17.54 -16.46
N GLY A 14 7.17 16.87 -17.13
CA GLY A 14 7.03 15.49 -17.57
C GLY A 14 6.61 15.34 -19.05
N PRO A 15 6.36 14.10 -19.54
CA PRO A 15 6.21 12.85 -18.76
C PRO A 15 7.52 12.23 -18.26
N GLN A 16 8.67 12.66 -18.79
CA GLN A 16 9.99 12.17 -18.37
C GLN A 16 10.66 13.21 -17.47
N HIS A 17 10.58 13.03 -16.16
CA HIS A 17 11.27 13.86 -15.17
C HIS A 17 11.59 13.03 -13.92
N PRO A 18 12.76 13.16 -13.28
CA PRO A 18 13.13 12.36 -12.10
C PRO A 18 12.10 12.48 -10.95
N ALA A 19 11.71 13.70 -10.59
CA ALA A 19 10.73 13.94 -9.52
C ALA A 19 9.27 13.60 -9.88
N ALA A 20 9.01 13.12 -11.11
CA ALA A 20 7.69 12.62 -11.49
C ALA A 20 7.49 11.14 -11.12
N HIS A 21 8.51 10.44 -10.61
CA HIS A 21 8.48 9.04 -10.15
C HIS A 21 7.68 8.08 -11.04
N GLY A 22 7.93 8.16 -12.34
CA GLY A 22 7.23 7.38 -13.35
C GLY A 22 6.83 8.24 -14.53
N VAL A 23 5.54 8.18 -14.89
CA VAL A 23 4.97 8.86 -16.05
C VAL A 23 3.82 9.75 -15.59
N LEU A 24 4.17 10.96 -15.18
CA LEU A 24 3.23 12.03 -14.85
C LEU A 24 3.48 13.23 -15.73
N ARG A 25 2.40 13.79 -16.29
CA ARG A 25 2.44 15.03 -17.03
C ARG A 25 1.66 16.09 -16.26
N LEU A 26 2.36 17.04 -15.64
CA LEU A 26 1.75 18.18 -14.95
C LEU A 26 1.83 19.42 -15.83
N VAL A 27 0.69 19.99 -16.20
CA VAL A 27 0.64 21.29 -16.87
C VAL A 27 0.47 22.37 -15.81
N LEU A 28 1.53 23.14 -15.59
CA LEU A 28 1.59 24.19 -14.57
C LEU A 28 1.41 25.55 -15.23
N GLU A 29 0.50 26.36 -14.71
CA GLU A 29 0.40 27.79 -15.03
C GLU A 29 1.09 28.59 -13.92
N LEU A 30 2.17 29.27 -14.30
CA LEU A 30 3.04 30.01 -13.41
C LEU A 30 2.85 31.51 -13.60
N ASP A 31 2.91 32.25 -12.49
CA ASP A 31 3.12 33.69 -12.45
C ASP A 31 4.50 33.95 -11.83
N GLY A 32 5.50 34.13 -12.68
CA GLY A 32 6.90 34.07 -12.28
C GLY A 32 7.27 32.66 -11.78
N GLU A 33 7.54 32.53 -10.48
CA GLU A 33 7.87 31.25 -9.82
C GLU A 33 6.68 30.60 -9.11
N VAL A 34 5.59 31.35 -8.92
CA VAL A 34 4.43 30.92 -8.11
C VAL A 34 3.42 30.21 -9.00
N ILE A 35 2.91 29.07 -8.52
CA ILE A 35 1.92 28.26 -9.22
C ILE A 35 0.53 28.84 -8.99
N LYS A 36 -0.17 29.18 -10.08
CA LYS A 36 -1.58 29.60 -10.04
C LYS A 36 -2.53 28.42 -10.24
N ARG A 37 -2.18 27.53 -11.18
CA ARG A 37 -2.99 26.36 -11.53
C ARG A 37 -2.09 25.18 -11.86
N CYS A 38 -2.47 24.00 -11.41
CA CYS A 38 -1.82 22.74 -11.73
C CYS A 38 -2.85 21.76 -12.29
N ASP A 39 -2.59 21.23 -13.49
CA ASP A 39 -3.44 20.23 -14.14
C ASP A 39 -2.66 18.91 -14.33
N PRO A 40 -2.91 17.89 -13.48
CA PRO A 40 -2.28 16.58 -13.60
C PRO A 40 -2.96 15.73 -14.69
N HIS A 41 -2.30 15.59 -15.83
CA HIS A 41 -2.68 14.63 -16.85
C HIS A 41 -2.19 13.23 -16.49
N ILE A 42 -3.15 12.36 -16.16
CA ILE A 42 -2.96 10.94 -15.85
C ILE A 42 -3.47 10.04 -17.00
N GLY A 43 -3.34 8.72 -16.86
CA GLY A 43 -3.78 7.73 -17.83
C GLY A 43 -2.67 7.21 -18.76
N LEU A 44 -1.43 7.68 -18.59
CA LEU A 44 -0.28 7.23 -19.39
C LEU A 44 0.08 5.76 -19.10
N LEU A 45 -0.25 5.26 -17.91
CA LEU A 45 -0.04 3.88 -17.50
C LEU A 45 -1.36 3.07 -17.42
N HIS A 46 -2.44 3.57 -18.03
CA HIS A 46 -3.74 2.90 -17.96
C HIS A 46 -3.73 1.62 -18.79
N ARG A 47 -4.00 0.49 -18.14
CA ARG A 47 -3.93 -0.86 -18.75
C ARG A 47 -5.28 -1.54 -18.90
N GLY A 48 -6.37 -0.87 -18.52
CA GLY A 48 -7.70 -1.47 -18.48
C GLY A 48 -7.78 -2.66 -17.53
N THR A 49 -7.11 -2.57 -16.38
CA THR A 49 -6.96 -3.67 -15.42
C THR A 49 -8.31 -4.13 -14.90
N GLU A 50 -9.21 -3.19 -14.57
CA GLU A 50 -10.57 -3.53 -14.12
C GLU A 50 -11.35 -4.29 -15.19
N LYS A 51 -11.14 -3.99 -16.48
CA LYS A 51 -11.80 -4.70 -17.59
C LYS A 51 -11.23 -6.10 -17.80
N LEU A 52 -9.92 -6.26 -17.64
CA LEU A 52 -9.27 -7.57 -17.74
C LEU A 52 -9.72 -8.51 -16.61
N ILE A 53 -9.98 -7.97 -15.42
CA ILE A 53 -10.48 -8.74 -14.26
C ILE A 53 -11.85 -9.37 -14.56
N GLU A 54 -12.77 -8.65 -15.23
CA GLU A 54 -14.11 -9.16 -15.62
C GLU A 54 -14.04 -10.42 -16.52
N HIS A 55 -12.94 -10.59 -17.26
CA HIS A 55 -12.76 -11.72 -18.16
C HIS A 55 -11.98 -12.90 -17.55
N LYS A 56 -11.53 -12.78 -16.30
CA LYS A 56 -10.74 -13.81 -15.61
C LYS A 56 -11.45 -14.35 -14.38
N THR A 57 -11.12 -15.57 -13.98
CA THR A 57 -11.59 -16.13 -12.70
C THR A 57 -10.97 -15.40 -11.51
N TYR A 58 -11.59 -15.46 -10.34
CA TYR A 58 -11.06 -14.83 -9.11
C TYR A 58 -9.58 -15.13 -8.84
N LEU A 59 -9.17 -16.41 -8.90
CA LEU A 59 -7.77 -16.79 -8.66
C LEU A 59 -6.80 -16.21 -9.70
N GLN A 60 -7.21 -16.17 -10.97
CA GLN A 60 -6.41 -15.58 -12.05
C GLN A 60 -6.36 -14.05 -11.99
N ALA A 61 -7.29 -13.42 -11.27
CA ALA A 61 -7.35 -11.97 -11.12
C ALA A 61 -6.42 -11.44 -10.02
N ILE A 62 -6.02 -12.26 -9.04
CA ILE A 62 -5.14 -11.85 -7.92
C ILE A 62 -3.87 -11.13 -8.39
N PRO A 63 -3.10 -11.62 -9.39
CA PRO A 63 -1.85 -10.98 -9.78
C PRO A 63 -2.02 -9.60 -10.42
N TYR A 64 -3.25 -9.15 -10.71
CA TYR A 64 -3.48 -7.77 -11.10
C TYR A 64 -3.30 -6.81 -9.92
N PHE A 65 -3.73 -7.20 -8.72
CA PHE A 65 -3.62 -6.39 -7.50
C PHE A 65 -2.16 -6.18 -7.09
N ASP A 66 -1.34 -7.23 -7.21
CA ASP A 66 0.13 -7.18 -7.05
C ASP A 66 0.83 -6.12 -7.92
N ARG A 67 0.21 -5.74 -9.05
CA ARG A 67 0.80 -4.87 -10.08
C ARG A 67 0.21 -3.47 -10.08
N LEU A 68 -0.74 -3.18 -9.19
CA LEU A 68 -1.30 -1.84 -9.01
C LEU A 68 -0.29 -1.00 -8.24
N ASP A 69 -0.19 -1.26 -6.94
CA ASP A 69 0.88 -0.75 -6.10
C ASP A 69 2.00 -1.78 -6.02
N TYR A 70 2.99 -1.64 -6.91
CA TYR A 70 4.13 -2.56 -6.99
C TYR A 70 5.08 -2.43 -5.79
N VAL A 71 4.86 -1.49 -4.88
CA VAL A 71 5.70 -1.26 -3.70
C VAL A 71 5.23 -2.10 -2.52
N ALA A 72 3.92 -2.20 -2.31
CA ALA A 72 3.28 -2.99 -1.27
C ALA A 72 2.27 -4.01 -1.85
N PRO A 73 2.72 -4.98 -2.66
CA PRO A 73 1.84 -5.87 -3.42
C PRO A 73 0.92 -6.71 -2.53
N MET A 74 1.44 -7.29 -1.44
CA MET A 74 0.66 -8.14 -0.54
C MET A 74 -0.50 -7.40 0.15
N ASN A 75 -0.36 -6.10 0.44
CA ASN A 75 -1.43 -5.30 1.03
C ASN A 75 -2.59 -5.13 0.04
N GLN A 76 -2.29 -5.08 -1.25
CA GLN A 76 -3.29 -5.02 -2.33
C GLN A 76 -3.99 -6.36 -2.52
N GLU A 77 -3.23 -7.47 -2.49
CA GLU A 77 -3.81 -8.82 -2.51
C GLU A 77 -4.76 -9.05 -1.34
N HIS A 78 -4.38 -8.55 -0.16
CA HIS A 78 -5.15 -8.69 1.06
C HIS A 78 -6.55 -8.09 0.90
N ALA A 79 -6.67 -6.85 0.41
CA ALA A 79 -7.97 -6.23 0.22
C ALA A 79 -8.88 -7.00 -0.75
N PHE A 80 -8.31 -7.58 -1.82
CA PHE A 80 -9.06 -8.41 -2.75
C PHE A 80 -9.49 -9.75 -2.12
N CYS A 81 -8.59 -10.40 -1.37
CA CYS A 81 -8.90 -11.65 -0.66
C CYS A 81 -9.98 -11.42 0.41
N LEU A 82 -9.88 -10.34 1.17
CA LEU A 82 -10.86 -9.94 2.19
C LEU A 82 -12.25 -9.70 1.58
N ALA A 83 -12.33 -9.07 0.40
CA ALA A 83 -13.58 -8.89 -0.33
C ALA A 83 -14.21 -10.23 -0.72
N ILE A 84 -13.42 -11.15 -1.28
CA ILE A 84 -13.91 -12.48 -1.67
C ILE A 84 -14.33 -13.29 -0.44
N GLU A 85 -13.56 -13.25 0.64
CA GLU A 85 -13.84 -13.97 1.89
C GLU A 85 -15.14 -13.48 2.54
N ARG A 86 -15.40 -12.17 2.51
CA ARG A 86 -16.66 -11.59 2.98
C ARG A 86 -17.87 -12.02 2.15
N LEU A 87 -17.73 -12.11 0.82
CA LEU A 87 -18.82 -12.62 -0.04
C LEU A 87 -19.04 -14.13 0.10
N ALA A 88 -17.98 -14.89 0.33
CA ALA A 88 -18.04 -16.34 0.47
C ALA A 88 -18.37 -16.81 1.90
N GLU A 89 -18.43 -15.89 2.87
CA GLU A 89 -18.63 -16.17 4.30
C GLU A 89 -17.62 -17.19 4.87
N VAL A 90 -16.36 -17.14 4.39
CA VAL A 90 -15.30 -18.06 4.83
C VAL A 90 -14.39 -17.38 5.86
N SER A 91 -14.25 -18.01 7.03
CA SER A 91 -13.28 -17.59 8.04
C SER A 91 -11.88 -18.14 7.74
N VAL A 92 -10.87 -17.27 7.76
CA VAL A 92 -9.46 -17.66 7.62
C VAL A 92 -8.92 -18.19 8.96
N PRO A 93 -8.13 -19.27 8.98
CA PRO A 93 -7.51 -19.76 10.20
C PRO A 93 -6.56 -18.75 10.86
N ARG A 94 -6.40 -18.89 12.18
CA ARG A 94 -5.60 -17.97 12.99
C ARG A 94 -4.15 -17.80 12.53
N ARG A 95 -3.47 -18.91 12.16
CA ARG A 95 -2.10 -18.86 11.65
C ARG A 95 -2.01 -18.09 10.33
N GLY A 96 -2.99 -18.29 9.44
CA GLY A 96 -3.08 -17.56 8.17
C GLY A 96 -3.24 -16.05 8.39
N GLN A 97 -4.08 -15.64 9.34
CA GLN A 97 -4.25 -14.23 9.73
C GLN A 97 -2.96 -13.61 10.26
N LEU A 98 -2.25 -14.30 11.17
CA LEU A 98 -0.97 -13.80 11.71
C LEU A 98 0.09 -13.61 10.62
N ILE A 99 0.18 -14.56 9.67
CA ILE A 99 1.11 -14.45 8.54
C ILE A 99 0.73 -13.27 7.64
N ARG A 100 -0.56 -13.07 7.38
CA ARG A 100 -1.02 -11.94 6.56
C ARG A 100 -0.73 -10.60 7.21
N VAL A 101 -0.96 -10.46 8.52
CA VAL A 101 -0.59 -9.24 9.26
C VAL A 101 0.92 -9.02 9.25
N LEU A 102 1.72 -10.06 9.51
CA LEU A 102 3.19 -9.97 9.46
C LEU A 102 3.67 -9.42 8.11
N TYR A 103 3.20 -10.00 7.00
CA TYR A 103 3.59 -9.56 5.66
C TYR A 103 2.97 -8.23 5.24
N SER A 104 1.81 -7.88 5.78
CA SER A 104 1.19 -6.55 5.56
C SER A 104 2.01 -5.43 6.20
N GLU A 105 2.60 -5.69 7.38
CA GLU A 105 3.50 -4.73 8.05
C GLU A 105 4.89 -4.70 7.38
N ILE A 106 5.41 -5.82 6.88
CA ILE A 106 6.60 -5.80 6.01
C ILE A 106 6.34 -4.95 4.76
N GLY A 107 5.17 -5.12 4.12
CA GLY A 107 4.75 -4.31 2.99
C GLY A 107 4.65 -2.81 3.33
N ARG A 108 4.23 -2.49 4.56
CA ARG A 108 4.21 -1.12 5.09
C ARG A 108 5.58 -0.52 5.22
N ILE A 109 6.53 -1.25 5.82
CA ILE A 109 7.91 -0.80 5.93
C ILE A 109 8.55 -0.63 4.53
N LEU A 110 8.33 -1.58 3.62
CA LEU A 110 8.81 -1.48 2.23
C LEU A 110 8.30 -0.23 1.52
N SER A 111 7.05 0.18 1.76
CA SER A 111 6.45 1.38 1.19
C SER A 111 7.00 2.66 1.81
N HIS A 112 7.04 2.74 3.15
CA HIS A 112 7.54 3.93 3.83
C HIS A 112 9.03 4.16 3.59
N LEU A 113 9.85 3.10 3.55
CA LEU A 113 11.26 3.22 3.17
C LEU A 113 11.42 3.79 1.78
N LEU A 114 10.65 3.31 0.79
CA LEU A 114 10.72 3.86 -0.56
C LEU A 114 10.29 5.32 -0.56
N ASN A 115 9.16 5.64 0.05
CA ASN A 115 8.62 6.99 0.07
C ASN A 115 9.55 7.99 0.77
N VAL A 116 9.93 7.76 2.02
CA VAL A 116 10.76 8.68 2.79
C VAL A 116 12.09 8.93 2.10
N THR A 117 12.71 7.88 1.55
CA THR A 117 14.00 8.03 0.86
C THR A 117 13.87 8.71 -0.49
N THR A 118 12.84 8.42 -1.27
CA THR A 118 12.61 9.09 -2.57
C THR A 118 12.18 10.54 -2.41
N GLN A 119 11.35 10.86 -1.41
CA GLN A 119 11.04 12.24 -1.04
C GLN A 119 12.32 12.99 -0.63
N ALA A 120 13.20 12.37 0.16
CA ALA A 120 14.48 12.97 0.50
C ALA A 120 15.36 13.21 -0.74
N MET A 121 15.37 12.27 -1.69
CA MET A 121 16.10 12.39 -2.96
C MET A 121 15.56 13.54 -3.83
N ASP A 122 14.24 13.72 -3.91
CA ASP A 122 13.61 14.81 -4.68
C ASP A 122 13.91 16.19 -4.12
N VAL A 123 14.10 16.27 -2.80
CA VAL A 123 14.52 17.50 -2.11
C VAL A 123 16.03 17.71 -2.23
N GLY A 124 16.80 16.66 -2.52
CA GLY A 124 18.23 16.70 -2.87
C GLY A 124 19.16 15.84 -2.00
N ALA A 125 18.65 15.07 -1.03
CA ALA A 125 19.45 14.20 -0.19
C ALA A 125 19.67 12.82 -0.84
N LEU A 126 20.91 12.52 -1.22
CA LEU A 126 21.26 11.31 -1.98
C LEU A 126 21.64 10.10 -1.12
N THR A 127 21.99 10.31 0.16
CA THR A 127 22.44 9.23 1.06
C THR A 127 21.29 8.32 1.55
N PRO A 128 20.13 8.86 2.00
CA PRO A 128 19.05 8.02 2.54
C PRO A 128 18.55 6.91 1.61
N PRO A 129 18.37 7.13 0.28
CA PRO A 129 18.01 6.06 -0.64
C PRO A 129 18.93 4.85 -0.59
N LEU A 130 20.25 5.06 -0.48
CA LEU A 130 21.21 3.95 -0.47
C LEU A 130 21.10 3.11 0.80
N TRP A 131 20.92 3.75 1.95
CA TRP A 131 20.72 3.05 3.23
C TRP A 131 19.37 2.34 3.28
N GLY A 132 18.29 3.03 2.89
CA GLY A 132 16.96 2.44 2.91
C GLY A 132 16.79 1.30 1.91
N PHE A 133 17.48 1.33 0.76
CA PHE A 133 17.38 0.27 -0.24
C PHE A 133 18.12 -1.00 0.17
N GLU A 134 19.17 -0.91 1.00
CA GLU A 134 19.80 -2.08 1.61
C GLU A 134 18.80 -2.84 2.49
N GLU A 135 18.04 -2.13 3.32
CA GLU A 135 17.01 -2.75 4.16
C GLU A 135 15.83 -3.26 3.33
N ARG A 136 15.41 -2.55 2.27
CA ARG A 136 14.40 -3.09 1.33
C ARG A 136 14.87 -4.38 0.67
N GLU A 137 16.15 -4.51 0.34
CA GLU A 137 16.72 -5.73 -0.25
C GLU A 137 16.57 -6.92 0.72
N LYS A 138 16.89 -6.73 2.00
CA LYS A 138 16.72 -7.76 3.05
C LYS A 138 15.26 -8.20 3.16
N LEU A 139 14.33 -7.25 3.14
CA LEU A 139 12.89 -7.55 3.15
C LEU A 139 12.42 -8.28 1.87
N MET A 140 12.96 -7.94 0.70
CA MET A 140 12.67 -8.66 -0.55
C MET A 140 13.18 -10.10 -0.54
N VAL A 141 14.26 -10.40 0.18
CA VAL A 141 14.71 -11.79 0.40
C VAL A 141 13.70 -12.57 1.23
N PHE A 142 13.01 -11.93 2.19
CA PHE A 142 11.90 -12.58 2.92
C PHE A 142 10.69 -12.85 2.03
N TYR A 143 10.41 -11.98 1.05
CA TYR A 143 9.39 -12.21 0.03
C TYR A 143 9.76 -13.40 -0.87
N GLU A 144 11.03 -13.46 -1.30
CA GLU A 144 11.54 -14.55 -2.13
C GLU A 144 11.46 -15.90 -1.41
N ARG A 145 11.82 -15.95 -0.12
CA ARG A 145 11.77 -17.19 0.65
C ARG A 145 10.36 -17.70 0.93
N ALA A 146 9.36 -16.82 1.00
CA ALA A 146 7.96 -17.23 1.20
C ALA A 146 7.22 -17.56 -0.09
N SER A 147 7.45 -16.79 -1.16
CA SER A 147 6.67 -16.89 -2.40
C SER A 147 7.45 -17.41 -3.61
N GLY A 148 8.78 -17.35 -3.57
CA GLY A 148 9.66 -17.59 -4.72
C GLY A 148 9.87 -16.37 -5.61
N SER A 149 9.27 -15.22 -5.29
CA SER A 149 9.39 -13.97 -6.04
C SER A 149 9.73 -12.81 -5.10
N ARG A 150 10.50 -11.84 -5.60
CA ARG A 150 10.99 -10.70 -4.81
C ARG A 150 10.01 -9.54 -4.69
N MET A 151 9.07 -9.41 -5.62
CA MET A 151 8.07 -8.32 -5.63
C MET A 151 6.65 -8.89 -5.76
N HIS A 152 6.27 -9.34 -6.97
CA HIS A 152 4.93 -9.89 -7.22
C HIS A 152 4.85 -11.32 -6.70
N ALA A 153 4.15 -11.53 -5.59
CA ALA A 153 4.22 -12.75 -4.80
C ALA A 153 3.07 -13.73 -5.05
N ALA A 154 1.87 -13.27 -5.46
CA ALA A 154 0.69 -14.15 -5.58
C ALA A 154 0.46 -15.02 -4.34
N TYR A 155 0.78 -14.48 -3.15
CA TYR A 155 0.97 -15.26 -1.91
C TYR A 155 -0.30 -15.31 -1.09
N PHE A 156 -0.97 -14.16 -0.93
CA PHE A 156 -2.29 -14.13 -0.32
C PHE A 156 -3.29 -14.65 -1.34
N ARG A 157 -4.10 -15.60 -0.89
CA ARG A 157 -5.15 -16.19 -1.70
C ARG A 157 -6.44 -16.17 -0.90
N PRO A 158 -7.60 -16.09 -1.57
CA PRO A 158 -8.87 -16.27 -0.89
C PRO A 158 -8.83 -17.56 -0.05
N GLY A 159 -9.22 -17.47 1.22
CA GLY A 159 -9.20 -18.58 2.18
C GLY A 159 -7.90 -18.71 2.98
N GLY A 160 -6.95 -17.78 2.86
CA GLY A 160 -5.76 -17.70 3.70
C GLY A 160 -4.47 -17.43 2.93
N VAL A 161 -3.49 -18.31 3.12
CA VAL A 161 -2.15 -18.16 2.54
C VAL A 161 -1.83 -19.36 1.65
N HIS A 162 -1.10 -19.14 0.55
CA HIS A 162 -0.79 -20.21 -0.41
C HIS A 162 0.09 -21.33 0.18
N GLN A 163 1.16 -20.96 0.89
CA GLN A 163 2.13 -21.89 1.46
C GLN A 163 2.55 -21.43 2.86
N ASP A 164 2.83 -22.36 3.75
CA ASP A 164 3.28 -22.03 5.11
C ASP A 164 4.71 -21.47 5.10
N LEU A 165 5.05 -20.69 6.13
CA LEU A 165 6.39 -20.19 6.35
C LEU A 165 7.30 -21.26 6.96
N PRO A 166 8.54 -21.42 6.47
CA PRO A 166 9.53 -22.23 7.18
C PRO A 166 9.90 -21.55 8.51
N GLN A 167 10.07 -22.34 9.58
CA GLN A 167 10.37 -21.81 10.92
C GLN A 167 11.59 -20.89 10.95
N GLN A 168 12.65 -21.25 10.22
CA GLN A 168 13.87 -20.44 10.11
C GLN A 168 13.58 -19.02 9.61
N LEU A 169 12.60 -18.84 8.72
CA LEU A 169 12.25 -17.52 8.20
C LEU A 169 11.59 -16.65 9.28
N VAL A 170 10.80 -17.25 10.18
CA VAL A 170 10.19 -16.54 11.31
C VAL A 170 11.28 -16.03 12.25
N ASP A 171 12.27 -16.88 12.54
CA ASP A 171 13.41 -16.53 13.40
C ASP A 171 14.28 -15.43 12.75
N ASP A 172 14.53 -15.52 11.43
CA ASP A 172 15.29 -14.53 10.68
C ASP A 172 14.58 -13.15 10.62
N ILE A 173 13.24 -13.13 10.50
CA ILE A 173 12.45 -11.90 10.55
C ILE A 173 12.53 -11.28 11.96
N GLY A 174 12.46 -12.09 13.01
CA GLY A 174 12.67 -11.63 14.38
C GLY A 174 14.04 -10.98 14.59
N ALA A 175 15.11 -11.62 14.10
CA ALA A 175 16.47 -11.10 14.19
C ALA A 175 16.70 -9.80 13.38
N TRP A 176 15.88 -9.54 12.37
CA TRP A 176 15.95 -8.31 11.56
C TRP A 176 15.29 -7.09 12.23
N CYS A 177 14.34 -7.29 13.15
CA CYS A 177 13.58 -6.19 13.76
C CYS A 177 14.46 -5.26 14.61
N ASP A 178 15.35 -5.79 15.47
CA ASP A 178 16.16 -4.95 16.36
C ASP A 178 17.22 -4.11 15.61
N PRO A 179 17.97 -4.66 14.63
CA PRO A 179 18.92 -3.86 13.85
C PRO A 179 18.24 -2.78 13.00
N PHE A 180 17.03 -3.04 12.49
CA PHE A 180 16.32 -2.09 11.62
C PHE A 180 15.95 -0.78 12.35
N LEU A 181 15.63 -0.84 13.64
CA LEU A 181 15.36 0.36 14.44
C LEU A 181 16.56 1.32 14.46
N LYS A 182 17.80 0.80 14.48
CA LYS A 182 19.01 1.63 14.41
C LYS A 182 19.13 2.35 13.06
N VAL A 183 18.77 1.68 11.97
CA VAL A 183 18.77 2.30 10.64
C VAL A 183 17.72 3.41 10.56
N CYS A 184 16.57 3.23 11.21
CA CYS A 184 15.58 4.30 11.34
C CYS A 184 16.14 5.50 12.11
N ASP A 185 16.84 5.26 13.24
CA ASP A 185 17.50 6.31 14.01
C ASP A 185 18.58 7.04 13.19
N ASP A 186 19.36 6.33 12.37
CA ASP A 186 20.38 6.91 11.49
C ASP A 186 19.76 7.81 10.39
N ILE A 187 18.64 7.38 9.78
CA ILE A 187 17.89 8.17 8.80
C ILE A 187 17.30 9.41 9.49
N GLU A 188 16.73 9.24 10.68
CA GLU A 188 16.15 10.33 11.46
C GLU A 188 17.20 11.38 11.83
N GLY A 189 18.39 10.95 12.28
CA GLY A 189 19.50 11.82 12.62
C GLY A 189 19.99 12.70 11.46
N LEU A 190 19.87 12.22 10.21
CA LEU A 190 20.23 12.99 9.02
C LEU A 190 19.14 13.97 8.56
N LEU A 191 17.86 13.58 8.66
CA LEU A 191 16.75 14.29 8.04
C LEU A 191 15.95 15.14 9.03
N THR A 192 15.59 14.59 10.19
CA THR A 192 14.55 15.15 11.06
C THR A 192 14.95 16.50 11.62
N ASP A 193 16.19 16.67 12.08
CA ASP A 193 16.69 17.94 12.64
C ASP A 193 17.44 18.82 11.64
N ASN A 194 17.54 18.37 10.38
CA ASN A 194 18.22 19.13 9.35
C ASN A 194 17.43 20.39 8.99
N ARG A 195 18.06 21.56 9.16
CA ARG A 195 17.49 22.85 8.81
C ARG A 195 17.02 22.93 7.37
N ILE A 196 17.76 22.36 6.42
CA ILE A 196 17.41 22.40 4.99
C ILE A 196 16.15 21.58 4.74
N PHE A 197 16.05 20.40 5.35
CA PHE A 197 14.90 19.53 5.20
C PHE A 197 13.63 20.13 5.84
N LYS A 198 13.76 20.75 7.02
CA LYS A 198 12.66 21.52 7.64
C LYS A 198 12.23 22.69 6.74
N GLN A 199 13.16 23.49 6.23
CA GLN A 199 12.85 24.61 5.33
C GLN A 199 12.13 24.20 4.04
N ARG A 200 12.30 22.96 3.59
CA ARG A 200 11.73 22.43 2.34
C ARG A 200 10.44 21.62 2.53
N ASN A 201 9.99 21.39 3.77
CA ASN A 201 8.78 20.60 4.04
C ASN A 201 7.82 21.24 5.06
N VAL A 202 8.31 22.11 5.95
CA VAL A 202 7.47 22.84 6.91
C VAL A 202 6.67 23.90 6.14
N ASP A 203 5.39 24.04 6.48
CA ASP A 203 4.43 24.97 5.86
C ASP A 203 4.18 24.74 4.35
N ILE A 204 4.56 23.57 3.81
CA ILE A 204 4.33 23.22 2.40
C ILE A 204 3.19 22.20 2.30
N GLY A 205 2.25 22.46 1.39
CA GLY A 205 1.13 21.56 1.11
C GLY A 205 0.22 21.34 2.32
N VAL A 206 -0.03 22.40 3.09
CA VAL A 206 -0.86 22.38 4.31
C VAL A 206 -2.29 21.99 3.96
N VAL A 207 -2.84 21.01 4.68
CA VAL A 207 -4.21 20.53 4.48
C VAL A 207 -4.99 20.65 5.78
N SER A 208 -6.11 21.38 5.74
CA SER A 208 -7.05 21.42 6.86
C SER A 208 -7.78 20.09 7.00
N LEU A 209 -8.21 19.75 8.22
CA LEU A 209 -8.96 18.52 8.46
C LEU A 209 -10.29 18.48 7.67
N GLU A 210 -10.98 19.62 7.53
CA GLU A 210 -12.23 19.70 6.77
C GLU A 210 -11.99 19.45 5.27
N ASP A 211 -10.92 20.03 4.70
CA ASP A 211 -10.55 19.81 3.31
C ASP A 211 -10.15 18.34 3.08
N ALA A 212 -9.41 17.74 4.01
CA ALA A 212 -9.02 16.32 3.91
C ALA A 212 -10.25 15.41 3.76
N TRP A 213 -11.32 15.66 4.52
CA TRP A 213 -12.57 14.89 4.40
C TRP A 213 -13.32 15.20 3.11
N ASN A 214 -13.42 16.48 2.72
CA ASN A 214 -14.13 16.89 1.51
C ASN A 214 -13.51 16.32 0.22
N TRP A 215 -12.17 16.24 0.17
CA TRP A 215 -11.43 15.65 -0.95
C TRP A 215 -11.34 14.12 -0.89
N GLY A 216 -11.84 13.49 0.19
CA GLY A 216 -11.80 12.04 0.36
C GLY A 216 -10.39 11.48 0.59
N PHE A 217 -9.52 12.25 1.24
CA PHE A 217 -8.20 11.77 1.65
C PHE A 217 -8.33 10.63 2.67
N SER A 218 -7.26 9.84 2.78
CA SER A 218 -7.15 8.74 3.73
C SER A 218 -5.69 8.49 4.12
N GLY A 219 -5.48 7.70 5.18
CA GLY A 219 -4.15 7.33 5.67
C GLY A 219 -3.35 8.48 6.26
N VAL A 220 -2.07 8.52 5.91
CA VAL A 220 -1.09 9.51 6.39
C VAL A 220 -1.55 10.95 6.13
N MET A 221 -2.29 11.20 5.04
CA MET A 221 -2.81 12.53 4.72
C MET A 221 -3.81 13.04 5.77
N VAL A 222 -4.71 12.16 6.22
CA VAL A 222 -5.73 12.49 7.22
C VAL A 222 -5.11 12.55 8.63
N ARG A 223 -4.20 11.63 8.92
CA ARG A 223 -3.43 11.62 10.18
C ARG A 223 -2.54 12.86 10.33
N GLY A 224 -1.95 13.33 9.24
CA GLY A 224 -1.14 14.56 9.19
C GLY A 224 -1.94 15.81 9.58
N SER A 225 -3.20 15.87 9.17
CA SER A 225 -4.11 16.99 9.47
C SER A 225 -4.77 16.91 10.87
N GLY A 226 -4.39 15.94 11.71
CA GLY A 226 -4.83 15.87 13.10
C GLY A 226 -5.98 14.91 13.42
N ALA A 227 -6.42 14.09 12.45
CA ALA A 227 -7.46 13.08 12.70
C ALA A 227 -6.87 11.73 13.14
N ALA A 228 -7.35 11.20 14.26
CA ALA A 228 -7.01 9.86 14.75
C ALA A 228 -7.78 8.76 13.98
N TRP A 229 -7.54 8.63 12.68
CA TRP A 229 -8.22 7.67 11.81
C TRP A 229 -7.24 6.64 11.22
N ASP A 230 -7.47 5.37 11.54
CA ASP A 230 -6.76 4.20 10.99
C ASP A 230 -7.74 3.02 10.98
N LEU A 231 -7.92 2.37 9.84
CA LEU A 231 -8.84 1.24 9.71
C LEU A 231 -8.44 0.07 10.60
N ARG A 232 -7.15 -0.12 10.89
CA ARG A 232 -6.67 -1.24 11.73
C ARG A 232 -7.19 -1.16 13.18
N LYS A 233 -7.52 0.04 13.67
CA LYS A 233 -8.17 0.21 14.99
C LYS A 233 -9.66 0.52 14.90
N ALA A 234 -10.08 1.33 13.94
CA ALA A 234 -11.47 1.75 13.82
C ALA A 234 -12.39 0.64 13.29
N GLN A 235 -11.89 -0.14 12.33
CA GLN A 235 -12.59 -1.25 11.68
C GLN A 235 -11.63 -2.43 11.53
N PRO A 236 -11.20 -3.01 12.66
CA PRO A 236 -10.16 -4.02 12.65
C PRO A 236 -10.56 -5.21 11.78
N TYR A 237 -9.58 -5.71 11.04
CA TYR A 237 -9.68 -6.92 10.24
C TYR A 237 -8.62 -7.91 10.70
N GLU A 238 -8.86 -9.19 10.42
CA GLU A 238 -7.97 -10.29 10.83
C GLU A 238 -7.65 -10.29 12.33
N CYS A 239 -6.38 -10.11 12.70
CA CYS A 239 -5.89 -10.17 14.07
C CYS A 239 -5.33 -8.85 14.60
N TYR A 240 -5.61 -7.72 13.94
CA TYR A 240 -5.15 -6.40 14.41
C TYR A 240 -5.73 -6.00 15.78
N GLU A 241 -6.89 -6.52 16.18
CA GLU A 241 -7.49 -6.26 17.51
C GLU A 241 -6.63 -6.71 18.68
N GLU A 242 -5.80 -7.72 18.47
CA GLU A 242 -4.96 -8.29 19.53
C GLU A 242 -3.55 -7.67 19.56
N MET A 243 -3.25 -6.75 18.65
CA MET A 243 -1.92 -6.14 18.55
C MET A 243 -1.90 -4.79 19.25
N ASP A 244 -0.87 -4.56 20.05
CA ASP A 244 -0.67 -3.31 20.78
C ASP A 244 0.24 -2.39 19.96
N PHE A 245 -0.34 -1.33 19.39
CA PHE A 245 0.39 -0.29 18.67
C PHE A 245 -0.29 1.07 18.82
N ASP A 246 0.45 2.15 18.62
CA ASP A 246 -0.09 3.51 18.68
C ASP A 246 -0.23 4.13 17.28
N ILE A 247 -1.18 5.07 17.14
CA ILE A 247 -1.42 5.78 15.89
C ILE A 247 -0.72 7.15 16.00
N PRO A 248 0.29 7.44 15.16
CA PRO A 248 0.91 8.76 15.12
C PRO A 248 -0.04 9.78 14.47
N ILE A 249 -0.08 10.99 15.03
CA ILE A 249 -0.98 12.07 14.61
C ILE A 249 -0.16 13.36 14.44
N GLY A 250 -0.36 14.03 13.30
CA GLY A 250 0.23 15.33 12.99
C GLY A 250 -0.60 16.48 13.56
N LYS A 251 -0.09 17.71 13.51
CA LYS A 251 -0.79 18.88 14.05
C LYS A 251 -1.09 19.94 13.01
N ASN A 252 -0.16 20.15 12.08
CA ASN A 252 -0.17 21.25 11.12
C ASN A 252 -0.70 20.81 9.76
N GLY A 253 -0.61 19.52 9.42
CA GLY A 253 -1.05 19.00 8.11
C GLY A 253 -0.08 19.28 6.96
N ASP A 254 1.16 19.65 7.27
CA ASP A 254 2.22 19.94 6.30
C ASP A 254 2.96 18.66 5.83
N CYS A 255 3.88 18.82 4.88
CA CYS A 255 4.69 17.71 4.38
C CYS A 255 5.63 17.13 5.46
N TYR A 256 6.03 17.94 6.44
CA TYR A 256 6.93 17.52 7.52
C TYR A 256 6.24 16.60 8.53
N ASP A 257 5.02 16.92 8.97
CA ASP A 257 4.21 16.06 9.84
C ASP A 257 3.93 14.70 9.17
N ARG A 258 3.67 14.69 7.86
CA ARG A 258 3.49 13.45 7.09
C ARG A 258 4.75 12.60 7.06
N TYR A 259 5.92 13.22 6.95
CA TYR A 259 7.20 12.53 7.04
C TYR A 259 7.40 11.92 8.44
N LEU A 260 7.16 12.67 9.51
CA LEU A 260 7.27 12.18 10.89
C LEU A 260 6.34 11.01 11.16
N ILE A 261 5.08 11.09 10.69
CA ILE A 261 4.11 9.99 10.80
C ILE A 261 4.66 8.72 10.15
N ARG A 262 5.29 8.80 8.98
CA ARG A 262 5.85 7.62 8.30
C ARG A 262 7.04 7.02 9.03
N MET A 263 7.90 7.86 9.60
CA MET A 263 9.01 7.40 10.44
C MET A 263 8.48 6.64 11.67
N GLU A 264 7.45 7.19 12.32
CA GLU A 264 6.84 6.56 13.49
C GLU A 264 6.04 5.30 13.12
N GLU A 265 5.34 5.28 11.98
CA GLU A 265 4.66 4.09 11.46
C GLU A 265 5.63 2.96 11.16
N MET A 266 6.86 3.24 10.71
CA MET A 266 7.90 2.20 10.58
C MET A 266 8.28 1.60 11.94
N ARG A 267 8.44 2.42 12.99
CA ARG A 267 8.69 1.94 14.36
C ARG A 267 7.52 1.08 14.87
N GLN A 268 6.29 1.56 14.70
CA GLN A 268 5.09 0.82 15.11
C GLN A 268 4.92 -0.49 14.32
N ALA A 269 5.19 -0.49 13.02
CA ALA A 269 5.16 -1.70 12.19
C ALA A 269 6.17 -2.75 12.71
N THR A 270 7.37 -2.33 13.12
CA THR A 270 8.36 -3.26 13.69
C THR A 270 7.91 -3.86 15.01
N ASN A 271 7.24 -3.09 15.86
CA ASN A 271 6.64 -3.58 17.11
C ASN A 271 5.50 -4.60 16.83
N ILE A 272 4.68 -4.35 15.80
CA ILE A 272 3.67 -5.33 15.39
C ILE A 272 4.34 -6.61 14.86
N MET A 273 5.44 -6.49 14.12
CA MET A 273 6.19 -7.64 13.61
C MET A 273 6.78 -8.49 14.75
N THR A 274 7.38 -7.88 15.78
CA THR A 274 7.92 -8.64 16.93
C THR A 274 6.80 -9.37 17.67
N GLN A 275 5.66 -8.72 17.91
CA GLN A 275 4.48 -9.36 18.51
C GLN A 275 3.94 -10.50 17.64
N CYS A 276 3.93 -10.35 16.31
CA CYS A 276 3.53 -11.42 15.39
C CYS A 276 4.46 -12.62 15.48
N VAL A 277 5.78 -12.39 15.51
CA VAL A 277 6.80 -13.46 15.62
C VAL A 277 6.65 -14.22 16.93
N GLU A 278 6.46 -13.52 18.06
CA GLU A 278 6.22 -14.14 19.36
C GLU A 278 4.94 -15.00 19.36
N LYS A 279 3.85 -14.48 18.80
CA LYS A 279 2.57 -15.21 18.69
C LYS A 279 2.66 -16.40 17.73
N LEU A 280 3.40 -16.30 16.63
CA LEU A 280 3.64 -17.41 15.69
C LEU A 280 4.46 -18.54 16.33
N ASN A 281 5.38 -18.21 17.23
CA ASN A 281 6.19 -19.17 17.98
C ASN A 281 5.42 -19.81 19.15
N SER A 282 4.38 -19.15 19.65
CA SER A 282 3.51 -19.69 20.69
C SER A 282 2.65 -20.86 20.20
N ASP A 283 2.11 -21.66 21.13
CA ASP A 283 1.19 -22.76 20.79
C ASP A 283 -0.08 -22.30 20.07
N ALA A 284 -0.49 -21.04 20.25
CA ALA A 284 -1.62 -20.43 19.55
C ALA A 284 -1.37 -20.17 18.05
N GLY A 285 -0.09 -20.14 17.62
CA GLY A 285 0.32 -19.98 16.23
C GLY A 285 0.39 -21.29 15.43
N LYS A 286 0.19 -22.44 16.09
CA LYS A 286 0.21 -23.76 15.46
C LYS A 286 -1.18 -24.09 14.91
N GLY A 287 -1.30 -24.17 13.59
CA GLY A 287 -2.56 -24.48 12.94
C GLY A 287 -2.45 -24.48 11.41
N PRO A 288 -3.55 -24.78 10.70
CA PRO A 288 -3.58 -24.68 9.25
C PRO A 288 -3.44 -23.22 8.81
N VAL A 289 -2.78 -23.00 7.67
CA VAL A 289 -2.55 -21.66 7.08
C VAL A 289 -3.71 -21.20 6.17
N SER A 290 -4.57 -22.14 5.78
CA SER A 290 -5.65 -21.94 4.83
C SER A 290 -6.88 -22.73 5.26
N SER A 291 -8.07 -22.27 4.83
CA SER A 291 -9.35 -22.90 5.17
C SER A 291 -9.40 -24.36 4.70
N GLU A 292 -9.98 -25.23 5.52
CA GLU A 292 -10.09 -26.67 5.29
C GLU A 292 -11.31 -27.07 4.44
N ASP A 293 -12.16 -26.11 4.05
CA ASP A 293 -13.43 -26.39 3.36
C ASP A 293 -13.26 -27.06 1.97
N GLY A 294 -12.04 -27.12 1.43
CA GLY A 294 -11.67 -27.86 0.20
C GLY A 294 -12.35 -27.37 -1.10
N LYS A 295 -13.31 -26.44 -1.00
CA LYS A 295 -14.09 -25.87 -2.10
C LYS A 295 -13.54 -24.54 -2.61
N LEU A 296 -12.72 -23.86 -1.82
CA LEU A 296 -12.16 -22.55 -2.14
C LEU A 296 -10.63 -22.61 -2.20
N VAL A 297 -10.02 -23.35 -1.27
CA VAL A 297 -8.58 -23.60 -1.21
C VAL A 297 -8.24 -24.94 -1.86
N PRO A 298 -7.19 -25.02 -2.72
CA PRO A 298 -6.77 -26.28 -3.30
C PRO A 298 -6.15 -27.22 -2.25
N PRO A 299 -6.35 -28.54 -2.34
CA PRO A 299 -5.81 -29.49 -1.37
C PRO A 299 -4.29 -29.61 -1.46
N SER A 300 -3.67 -30.08 -0.38
CA SER A 300 -2.23 -30.33 -0.34
C SER A 300 -1.79 -31.35 -1.40
N ARG A 301 -0.58 -31.20 -1.95
CA ARG A 301 -0.07 -32.14 -2.97
C ARG A 301 0.06 -33.58 -2.47
N GLY A 302 0.26 -33.77 -1.16
CA GLY A 302 0.29 -35.08 -0.52
C GLY A 302 -1.07 -35.77 -0.55
N GLN A 303 -2.14 -35.04 -0.21
CA GLN A 303 -3.52 -35.55 -0.24
C GLN A 303 -4.04 -35.73 -1.67
N MET A 304 -3.76 -34.77 -2.56
CA MET A 304 -4.18 -34.81 -3.98
C MET A 304 -3.69 -36.06 -4.72
N LYS A 305 -2.50 -36.57 -4.38
CA LYS A 305 -1.97 -37.80 -4.99
C LYS A 305 -2.54 -39.10 -4.41
N ARG A 306 -3.26 -39.04 -3.30
CA ARG A 306 -3.76 -40.22 -2.55
C ARG A 306 -5.27 -40.35 -2.54
N SER A 307 -6.00 -39.23 -2.49
CA SER A 307 -7.47 -39.20 -2.48
C SER A 307 -8.01 -38.79 -3.85
N MET A 308 -9.04 -39.50 -4.29
CA MET A 308 -9.75 -39.19 -5.54
C MET A 308 -10.51 -37.86 -5.43
N GLU A 309 -11.15 -37.60 -4.28
CA GLU A 309 -11.87 -36.36 -4.01
C GLU A 309 -10.94 -35.15 -4.08
N ALA A 310 -9.77 -35.23 -3.45
CA ALA A 310 -8.77 -34.17 -3.48
C ALA A 310 -8.29 -33.89 -4.93
N LEU A 311 -8.16 -34.93 -5.76
CA LEU A 311 -7.81 -34.76 -7.17
C LEU A 311 -8.94 -34.07 -7.96
N ILE A 312 -10.20 -34.42 -7.70
CA ILE A 312 -11.37 -33.79 -8.32
C ILE A 312 -11.43 -32.30 -7.95
N HIS A 313 -11.29 -31.98 -6.66
CA HIS A 313 -11.29 -30.59 -6.19
C HIS A 313 -10.15 -29.78 -6.80
N HIS A 314 -8.93 -30.32 -6.81
CA HIS A 314 -7.78 -29.69 -7.46
C HIS A 314 -8.04 -29.43 -8.95
N PHE A 315 -8.57 -30.42 -9.68
CA PHE A 315 -8.85 -30.27 -11.10
C PHE A 315 -9.89 -29.18 -11.38
N LYS A 316 -11.01 -29.17 -10.64
CA LYS A 316 -12.08 -28.17 -10.81
C LYS A 316 -11.61 -26.75 -10.45
N LEU A 317 -10.89 -26.60 -9.34
CA LEU A 317 -10.41 -25.28 -8.88
C LEU A 317 -9.45 -24.60 -9.87
N TYR A 318 -8.62 -25.36 -10.58
CA TYR A 318 -7.67 -24.79 -11.54
C TYR A 318 -8.20 -24.68 -12.98
N THR A 319 -9.29 -25.38 -13.32
CA THR A 319 -9.90 -25.32 -14.66
C THR A 319 -11.10 -24.37 -14.68
N GLU A 320 -12.07 -24.62 -13.81
CA GLU A 320 -13.29 -23.84 -13.69
C GLU A 320 -13.11 -22.68 -12.70
N GLY A 321 -12.47 -22.92 -11.55
CA GLY A 321 -12.41 -21.96 -10.44
C GLY A 321 -13.55 -22.15 -9.44
N PHE A 322 -13.42 -21.50 -8.28
CA PHE A 322 -14.49 -21.49 -7.28
C PHE A 322 -15.58 -20.50 -7.66
N HIS A 323 -16.83 -20.83 -7.31
CA HIS A 323 -17.97 -19.94 -7.48
C HIS A 323 -18.14 -19.11 -6.20
N VAL A 324 -18.39 -17.81 -6.38
CA VAL A 324 -18.66 -16.90 -5.28
C VAL A 324 -20.16 -16.60 -5.28
N PRO A 325 -20.85 -16.59 -4.13
CA PRO A 325 -22.26 -16.23 -4.05
C PRO A 325 -22.57 -14.90 -4.76
N ALA A 326 -23.78 -14.76 -5.30
CA ALA A 326 -24.21 -13.51 -5.92
C ALA A 326 -24.40 -12.44 -4.84
N GLY A 327 -23.82 -11.25 -5.06
CA GLY A 327 -23.83 -10.18 -4.09
C GLY A 327 -22.83 -9.08 -4.40
N GLU A 328 -22.87 -8.03 -3.59
CA GLU A 328 -21.97 -6.88 -3.68
C GLU A 328 -21.27 -6.67 -2.34
N VAL A 329 -19.97 -6.40 -2.37
CA VAL A 329 -19.21 -6.08 -1.16
C VAL A 329 -18.26 -4.93 -1.43
N TYR A 330 -18.10 -4.07 -0.44
CA TYR A 330 -16.97 -3.16 -0.34
C TYR A 330 -16.11 -3.59 0.85
N ALA A 331 -14.85 -3.93 0.57
CA ALA A 331 -13.88 -4.25 1.61
C ALA A 331 -12.68 -3.32 1.46
N ALA A 332 -12.23 -2.79 2.59
CA ALA A 332 -11.13 -1.84 2.64
C ALA A 332 -10.09 -2.28 3.66
N VAL A 333 -8.83 -1.99 3.35
CA VAL A 333 -7.64 -2.30 4.16
C VAL A 333 -6.83 -1.01 4.29
N GLU A 334 -6.17 -0.82 5.42
CA GLU A 334 -5.23 0.28 5.58
C GLU A 334 -3.92 -0.05 4.84
N ALA A 335 -3.86 0.25 3.55
CA ALA A 335 -2.60 0.20 2.81
C ALA A 335 -1.64 1.28 3.34
N PRO A 336 -0.32 1.19 3.07
CA PRO A 336 0.66 2.15 3.58
C PRO A 336 0.41 3.57 3.07
N LYS A 337 -0.22 3.67 1.89
CA LYS A 337 -0.62 4.94 1.26
C LYS A 337 -1.96 5.46 1.78
N GLY A 338 -2.78 4.62 2.42
CA GLY A 338 -4.09 4.98 2.97
C GLY A 338 -5.14 3.90 2.75
N GLU A 339 -6.41 4.29 2.78
CA GLU A 339 -7.52 3.34 2.59
C GLU A 339 -7.54 2.85 1.14
N PHE A 340 -7.16 1.58 0.96
CA PHE A 340 -7.32 0.87 -0.29
C PHE A 340 -8.57 0.00 -0.23
N GLY A 341 -9.52 0.29 -1.13
CA GLY A 341 -10.82 -0.34 -1.16
C GLY A 341 -11.04 -1.14 -2.44
N VAL A 342 -11.71 -2.28 -2.30
CA VAL A 342 -12.18 -3.10 -3.42
C VAL A 342 -13.70 -3.23 -3.32
N TYR A 343 -14.39 -2.72 -4.35
CA TYR A 343 -15.81 -2.93 -4.55
C TYR A 343 -16.01 -4.05 -5.57
N LEU A 344 -16.53 -5.18 -5.11
CA LEU A 344 -16.64 -6.41 -5.88
C LEU A 344 -18.12 -6.78 -6.03
N ILE A 345 -18.55 -7.00 -7.27
CA ILE A 345 -19.89 -7.49 -7.62
C ILE A 345 -19.73 -8.90 -8.20
N SER A 346 -20.45 -9.84 -7.62
CA SER A 346 -20.54 -11.23 -8.07
C SER A 346 -21.95 -11.53 -8.56
N ASP A 347 -22.06 -12.20 -9.71
CA ASP A 347 -23.31 -12.71 -10.28
C ASP A 347 -23.61 -14.18 -9.91
N GLY A 348 -22.82 -14.75 -8.98
CA GLY A 348 -22.90 -16.18 -8.64
C GLY A 348 -21.97 -17.08 -9.45
N SER A 349 -21.23 -16.51 -10.42
CA SER A 349 -20.32 -17.27 -11.27
C SER A 349 -18.92 -17.42 -10.66
N ASN A 350 -17.99 -17.99 -11.45
CA ASN A 350 -16.57 -18.14 -11.13
C ASN A 350 -15.72 -16.90 -11.51
N ARG A 351 -16.37 -15.87 -12.08
CA ARG A 351 -15.72 -14.63 -12.52
C ARG A 351 -16.39 -13.44 -11.83
N PRO A 352 -15.62 -12.40 -11.46
CA PRO A 352 -16.21 -11.18 -10.95
C PRO A 352 -16.98 -10.48 -12.06
N TYR A 353 -18.25 -10.17 -11.82
CA TYR A 353 -19.07 -9.40 -12.76
C TYR A 353 -18.52 -7.98 -12.92
N ARG A 354 -18.15 -7.36 -11.80
CA ARG A 354 -17.49 -6.05 -11.77
C ARG A 354 -16.54 -5.99 -10.58
N CYS A 355 -15.37 -5.40 -10.80
CA CYS A 355 -14.41 -5.11 -9.74
C CYS A 355 -13.92 -3.67 -9.90
N LYS A 356 -14.34 -2.79 -8.98
CA LYS A 356 -13.90 -1.40 -8.93
C LYS A 356 -12.89 -1.23 -7.80
N ILE A 357 -11.77 -0.59 -8.11
CA ILE A 357 -10.72 -0.34 -7.14
C ILE A 357 -10.76 1.14 -6.70
N LYS A 358 -10.78 1.37 -5.40
CA LYS A 358 -10.58 2.69 -4.78
C LYS A 358 -9.14 2.77 -4.28
N ALA A 359 -8.27 3.39 -5.07
CA ALA A 359 -6.89 3.64 -4.62
C ALA A 359 -6.78 5.00 -3.91
N PRO A 360 -6.03 5.06 -2.80
CA PRO A 360 -5.86 6.28 -2.02
C PRO A 360 -5.16 7.39 -2.83
N SER A 361 -4.10 7.05 -3.58
CA SER A 361 -3.30 8.04 -4.32
C SER A 361 -4.07 8.75 -5.44
N PHE A 362 -5.18 8.17 -5.92
CA PHE A 362 -6.02 8.85 -6.89
C PHE A 362 -6.74 10.06 -6.30
N ALA A 363 -7.29 9.92 -5.09
CA ALA A 363 -7.91 11.03 -4.37
C ALA A 363 -6.85 12.07 -3.98
N HIS A 364 -5.65 11.62 -3.58
CA HIS A 364 -4.53 12.49 -3.27
C HIS A 364 -4.09 13.34 -4.47
N LEU A 365 -3.93 12.73 -5.65
CA LEU A 365 -3.50 13.44 -6.86
C LEU A 365 -4.58 14.38 -7.40
N GLN A 366 -5.86 14.07 -7.20
CA GLN A 366 -6.97 14.95 -7.59
C GLN A 366 -6.85 16.34 -6.92
N ALA A 367 -6.34 16.39 -5.69
CA ALA A 367 -6.17 17.62 -4.93
C ALA A 367 -4.83 18.34 -5.20
N MET A 368 -4.04 17.89 -6.19
CA MET A 368 -2.74 18.47 -6.49
C MET A 368 -2.81 19.98 -6.81
N ASP A 369 -3.86 20.44 -7.50
CA ASP A 369 -4.10 21.87 -7.76
C ASP A 369 -4.26 22.67 -6.47
N MET A 370 -5.05 22.16 -5.52
CA MET A 370 -5.25 22.80 -4.22
C MET A 370 -3.96 22.84 -3.41
N LEU A 371 -3.20 21.73 -3.40
CA LEU A 371 -1.96 21.60 -2.64
C LEU A 371 -0.81 22.44 -3.18
N SER A 372 -0.75 22.68 -4.49
CA SER A 372 0.36 23.37 -5.15
C SER A 372 0.10 24.85 -5.40
N ARG A 373 -1.16 25.31 -5.34
CA ARG A 373 -1.50 26.72 -5.57
C ARG A 373 -0.86 27.62 -4.53
N GLY A 374 -0.20 28.69 -4.99
CA GLY A 374 0.49 29.65 -4.13
C GLY A 374 1.89 29.21 -3.69
N HIS A 375 2.31 27.99 -4.02
CA HIS A 375 3.66 27.50 -3.78
C HIS A 375 4.59 27.74 -4.98
N MET A 376 5.90 27.60 -4.75
CA MET A 376 6.90 27.72 -5.81
C MET A 376 7.03 26.41 -6.59
N LEU A 377 7.57 26.49 -7.82
CA LEU A 377 7.83 25.30 -8.65
C LEU A 377 8.68 24.23 -7.93
N ALA A 378 9.63 24.64 -7.09
CA ALA A 378 10.46 23.71 -6.34
C ALA A 378 9.66 22.94 -5.27
N ASP A 379 8.58 23.50 -4.74
CA ASP A 379 7.81 22.88 -3.67
C ASP A 379 6.87 21.79 -4.21
N CYS A 380 6.55 21.83 -5.51
CA CYS A 380 5.82 20.77 -6.18
C CYS A 380 6.48 19.40 -6.03
N SER A 381 7.82 19.30 -6.11
CA SER A 381 8.48 18.00 -5.94
C SER A 381 8.34 17.47 -4.51
N ALA A 382 8.42 18.35 -3.51
CA ALA A 382 8.20 18.00 -2.11
C ALA A 382 6.75 17.54 -1.87
N ILE A 383 5.77 18.24 -2.46
CA ILE A 383 4.35 17.86 -2.39
C ILE A 383 4.14 16.48 -3.02
N ILE A 384 4.64 16.24 -4.24
CA ILE A 384 4.52 14.94 -4.94
C ILE A 384 5.12 13.81 -4.11
N GLY A 385 6.35 14.01 -3.60
CA GLY A 385 6.99 13.03 -2.71
C GLY A 385 6.17 12.78 -1.45
N SER A 386 5.62 13.84 -0.83
CA SER A 386 4.80 13.71 0.37
C SER A 386 3.50 12.93 0.17
N LEU A 387 2.96 12.85 -1.05
CA LEU A 387 1.71 12.15 -1.36
C LEU A 387 1.90 10.64 -1.57
N ASP A 388 3.15 10.17 -1.71
CA ASP A 388 3.46 8.75 -1.97
C ASP A 388 2.82 8.21 -3.25
N ILE A 389 3.05 8.86 -4.38
CA ILE A 389 2.33 8.53 -5.61
C ILE A 389 2.97 7.32 -6.33
N VAL A 390 2.15 6.30 -6.60
CA VAL A 390 2.50 5.21 -7.52
C VAL A 390 1.46 5.16 -8.65
N PHE A 391 1.90 5.39 -9.89
CA PHE A 391 0.98 5.52 -11.03
C PHE A 391 0.24 4.23 -11.38
N GLY A 392 0.78 3.07 -11.03
CA GLY A 392 0.12 1.78 -11.30
C GLY A 392 -1.24 1.65 -10.60
N GLU A 393 -1.41 2.28 -9.44
CA GLU A 393 -2.69 2.34 -8.73
C GLU A 393 -3.50 3.60 -9.02
N ILE A 394 -3.03 4.55 -9.83
CA ILE A 394 -3.82 5.70 -10.29
C ILE A 394 -4.40 5.38 -11.69
N ASP A 395 -3.63 4.73 -12.54
CA ASP A 395 -4.05 4.43 -13.90
C ASP A 395 -4.50 2.96 -14.00
N ARG A 396 -5.75 2.67 -13.60
CA ARG A 396 -6.30 1.30 -13.50
C ARG A 396 -7.31 1.00 -14.59
#